data_AF-A0A344TT03-F1
#
_entry.id   AF-A0A344TT03-F1
#
_cell.length_a   1.000
_cell.length_b   1.000
_cell.length_c   1.000
_cell.angle_alpha   90.00
_cell.angle_beta   90.00
_cell.angle_gamma   90.00
#
_symmetry.space_group_name_H-M   'P 1'
#
loop_
_entity.id
_entity.type
_entity.pdbx_description
1 polymer ?
#
loop_
_entity_poly.entity_id
_entity_poly.type
_entity_poly.pdbx_seq_one_letter_code
_entity_poly.pdbx_strand_id
1 'polypeptide(L)'
;MSTYLKFFVLISGILGLYLNVQAGTTYAVVVGISDYQKFQPSKGDLLFASRDAELFYRYLTDPQGRNVPRENVILLTEEEATKSNILAALEIFAQAKPEDQVIFFFSGHGNSGVFLPYESSGIKPLLTHREIKQAFRNSHARLKLCLVDACKSGTIEIKSLPPSEYKEELSATNVIVFLSSLSDELSVEYGRLGQGVFTYFLLKALRGKADRDQDKAITAFELYQYVSKNVRNYSVKFNFQHKEQHPTMYGKFPKDLPLAEYR
;
A
#
# COMPACT_ATOMS: atom_id res chain seq x y z
N MET A 1 36.84 69.89 -10.28
CA MET A 1 35.67 69.18 -10.87
C MET A 1 36.23 68.22 -11.91
N SER A 2 36.04 66.90 -11.92
CA SER A 2 35.15 66.01 -11.19
C SER A 2 35.84 64.63 -11.10
N THR A 3 35.66 63.97 -9.97
CA THR A 3 36.18 62.65 -9.61
C THR A 3 35.19 61.58 -10.07
N TYR A 4 35.62 60.53 -10.78
CA TYR A 4 34.82 59.31 -10.93
C TYR A 4 35.68 58.06 -10.72
N LEU A 5 35.50 57.51 -9.52
CA LEU A 5 36.03 56.26 -9.00
C LEU A 5 35.26 55.10 -9.65
N LYS A 6 35.97 54.18 -10.32
CA LYS A 6 35.40 52.93 -10.85
C LYS A 6 35.13 51.97 -9.69
N PHE A 7 33.86 51.75 -9.35
CA PHE A 7 33.44 50.66 -8.45
C PHE A 7 33.43 49.33 -9.23
N PHE A 8 34.36 48.43 -8.88
CA PHE A 8 34.24 47.01 -9.18
C PHE A 8 33.23 46.40 -8.20
N VAL A 9 32.06 45.99 -8.68
CA VAL A 9 31.16 45.13 -7.91
C VAL A 9 31.59 43.68 -8.15
N LEU A 10 32.32 43.12 -7.19
CA LEU A 10 32.49 41.68 -7.04
C LEU A 10 31.15 41.10 -6.61
N ILE A 11 30.35 40.61 -7.57
CA ILE A 11 29.23 39.72 -7.26
C ILE A 11 29.86 38.36 -6.92
N SER A 12 30.02 38.06 -5.64
CA SER A 12 30.27 36.69 -5.21
C SER A 12 29.02 35.87 -5.53
N GLY A 13 29.08 35.11 -6.62
CA GLY A 13 28.08 34.11 -6.93
C GLY A 13 28.10 33.04 -5.87
N ILE A 14 27.20 33.14 -4.88
CA ILE A 14 26.78 31.99 -4.09
C ILE A 14 26.01 31.11 -5.07
N LEU A 15 26.74 30.21 -5.72
CA LEU A 15 26.18 29.13 -6.52
C LEU A 15 25.44 28.22 -5.54
N GLY A 16 24.15 28.52 -5.32
CA GLY A 16 23.26 27.66 -4.57
C GLY A 16 23.22 26.31 -5.26
N LEU A 17 23.95 25.35 -4.70
CA LEU A 17 23.75 23.93 -4.99
C LEU A 17 22.33 23.60 -4.54
N TYR A 18 21.38 23.74 -5.46
CA TYR A 18 20.08 23.10 -5.34
C TYR A 18 20.37 21.60 -5.35
N LEU A 19 20.53 21.03 -4.16
CA LEU A 19 20.36 19.60 -3.98
C LEU A 19 18.94 19.31 -4.43
N ASN A 20 18.79 18.82 -5.66
CA ASN A 20 17.58 18.17 -6.09
C ASN A 20 17.43 16.96 -5.15
N VAL A 21 16.67 17.13 -4.07
CA VAL A 21 16.16 16.00 -3.30
C VAL A 21 15.23 15.28 -4.26
N GLN A 22 15.78 14.29 -4.96
CA GLN A 22 15.00 13.45 -5.85
C GLN A 22 13.96 12.75 -4.98
N ALA A 23 12.68 13.00 -5.25
CA ALA A 23 11.60 12.29 -4.59
C ALA A 23 11.83 10.79 -4.78
N GLY A 24 11.70 10.02 -3.69
CA GLY A 24 11.91 8.58 -3.70
C GLY A 24 11.06 7.88 -4.76
N THR A 25 11.63 6.86 -5.38
CA THR A 25 10.94 6.00 -6.34
C THR A 25 9.92 5.13 -5.59
N THR A 26 8.81 4.80 -6.26
CA THR A 26 7.82 3.85 -5.74
C THR A 26 7.87 2.60 -6.58
N TYR A 27 8.05 1.45 -5.94
CA TYR A 27 7.85 0.13 -6.56
C TYR A 27 6.64 -0.55 -5.94
N ALA A 28 5.81 -1.19 -6.76
CA ALA A 28 4.56 -1.75 -6.29
C ALA A 28 4.24 -3.09 -6.96
N VAL A 29 3.72 -4.01 -6.16
CA VAL A 29 3.09 -5.26 -6.63
C VAL A 29 1.64 -5.21 -6.19
N VAL A 30 0.72 -5.25 -7.16
CA VAL A 30 -0.71 -5.08 -6.98
C VAL A 30 -1.39 -6.35 -7.44
N VAL A 31 -2.09 -7.04 -6.55
CA VAL A 31 -2.69 -8.35 -6.80
C VAL A 31 -4.19 -8.30 -6.53
N GLY A 32 -4.99 -8.79 -7.46
CA GLY A 32 -6.45 -8.87 -7.32
C GLY A 32 -7.00 -10.16 -7.90
N ILE A 33 -7.73 -10.96 -7.11
CA ILE A 33 -8.27 -12.24 -7.57
C ILE A 33 -9.75 -12.31 -7.22
N SER A 34 -10.59 -12.31 -8.26
CA SER A 34 -12.03 -12.46 -8.15
C SER A 34 -12.48 -13.86 -8.49
N ASP A 35 -11.94 -14.44 -9.56
CA ASP A 35 -12.25 -15.79 -10.04
C ASP A 35 -11.10 -16.74 -9.67
N TYR A 36 -11.38 -17.69 -8.77
CA TYR A 36 -10.37 -18.65 -8.31
C TYR A 36 -10.50 -19.96 -9.07
N GLN A 37 -9.40 -20.42 -9.70
CA GLN A 37 -9.37 -21.60 -10.57
C GLN A 37 -10.03 -22.86 -9.97
N LYS A 38 -9.92 -23.05 -8.65
CA LYS A 38 -10.40 -24.24 -7.95
C LYS A 38 -11.71 -24.00 -7.19
N PHE A 39 -12.20 -22.77 -7.16
CA PHE A 39 -13.47 -22.46 -6.51
C PHE A 39 -14.60 -22.65 -7.51
N GLN A 40 -15.81 -22.86 -7.01
CA GLN A 40 -16.97 -22.93 -7.89
C GLN A 40 -17.46 -21.49 -8.10
N PRO A 41 -17.84 -21.07 -9.32
CA PRO A 41 -18.26 -19.69 -9.57
C PRO A 41 -19.40 -19.18 -8.68
N SER A 42 -20.29 -20.08 -8.24
CA SER A 42 -21.38 -19.76 -7.32
C SER A 42 -21.03 -19.94 -5.82
N LYS A 43 -19.81 -20.39 -5.51
CA LYS A 43 -19.31 -20.68 -4.16
C LYS A 43 -17.80 -20.41 -4.08
N GLY A 44 -17.45 -19.18 -3.77
CA GLY A 44 -16.07 -18.82 -3.43
C GLY A 44 -15.53 -17.64 -4.22
N ASP A 45 -16.08 -17.30 -5.38
CA ASP A 45 -15.61 -16.14 -6.12
C ASP A 45 -16.05 -14.82 -5.47
N LEU A 46 -15.19 -13.82 -5.68
CA LEU A 46 -15.40 -12.44 -5.25
C LEU A 46 -15.82 -11.60 -6.45
N LEU A 47 -16.61 -10.56 -6.22
CA LEU A 47 -17.19 -9.73 -7.27
C LEU A 47 -16.24 -8.63 -7.76
N PHE A 48 -15.35 -8.11 -6.90
CA PHE A 48 -14.61 -6.89 -7.19
C PHE A 48 -13.13 -6.90 -6.81
N ALA A 49 -12.59 -7.95 -6.21
CA ALA A 49 -11.18 -8.01 -5.83
C ALA A 49 -10.20 -7.69 -6.98
N SER A 50 -10.41 -8.25 -8.17
CA SER A 50 -9.62 -7.90 -9.36
C SER A 50 -9.80 -6.44 -9.78
N ARG A 51 -11.04 -5.94 -9.71
CA ARG A 51 -11.37 -4.54 -9.96
C ARG A 51 -10.70 -3.57 -8.98
N ASP A 52 -10.61 -3.93 -7.70
CA ASP A 52 -9.94 -3.16 -6.67
C ASP A 52 -8.44 -3.00 -7.00
N ALA A 53 -7.79 -4.08 -7.41
CA ALA A 53 -6.41 -4.06 -7.87
C ALA A 53 -6.22 -3.17 -9.11
N GLU A 54 -7.10 -3.26 -10.11
CA GLU A 54 -7.05 -2.37 -11.27
C GLU A 54 -7.20 -0.89 -10.88
N LEU A 55 -8.13 -0.57 -9.97
CA LEU A 55 -8.38 0.80 -9.53
C LEU A 55 -7.18 1.36 -8.74
N PHE A 56 -6.54 0.52 -7.93
CA PHE A 56 -5.33 0.88 -7.21
C PHE A 56 -4.13 1.06 -8.14
N TYR A 57 -3.92 0.14 -9.09
CA TYR A 57 -2.91 0.28 -10.14
C TYR A 57 -3.07 1.57 -10.95
N ARG A 58 -4.31 1.88 -11.36
CA ARG A 58 -4.63 3.14 -12.05
C ARG A 58 -4.29 4.34 -11.18
N TYR A 59 -4.68 4.33 -9.90
CA TYR A 59 -4.31 5.40 -8.98
C TYR A 59 -2.79 5.60 -8.86
N LEU A 60 -2.01 4.51 -8.81
CA LEU A 60 -0.56 4.62 -8.75
C LEU A 60 0.03 5.24 -10.02
N THR A 61 -0.46 4.84 -11.20
CA THR A 61 0.15 5.18 -12.49
C THR A 61 -0.44 6.42 -13.16
N ASP A 62 -1.58 6.94 -12.68
CA ASP A 62 -2.23 8.13 -13.23
C ASP A 62 -1.42 9.41 -12.89
N PRO A 63 -1.18 10.32 -13.85
CA PRO A 63 -0.54 11.62 -13.61
C PRO A 63 -1.23 12.53 -12.58
N GLN A 64 -2.54 12.34 -12.38
CA GLN A 64 -3.36 13.00 -11.35
C GLN A 64 -3.45 12.18 -10.05
N GLY A 65 -2.91 10.95 -10.06
CA GLY A 65 -2.71 10.11 -8.88
C GLY A 65 -1.27 10.23 -8.38
N ARG A 66 -0.58 9.10 -8.22
CA ARG A 66 0.82 9.07 -7.75
C ARG A 66 1.85 9.25 -8.87
N ASN A 67 1.44 9.19 -10.14
CA ASN A 67 2.33 9.31 -11.30
C ASN A 67 3.57 8.40 -11.22
N VAL A 68 3.41 7.19 -10.69
CA VAL A 68 4.48 6.19 -10.63
C VAL A 68 4.70 5.64 -12.04
N PRO A 69 5.97 5.54 -12.51
CA PRO A 69 6.27 4.89 -13.79
C PRO A 69 5.68 3.47 -13.85
N ARG A 70 5.08 3.10 -14.98
CA ARG A 70 4.36 1.82 -15.11
C ARG A 70 5.28 0.62 -14.95
N GLU A 71 6.54 0.75 -15.37
CA GLU A 71 7.60 -0.24 -15.20
C GLU A 71 7.91 -0.55 -13.72
N ASN A 72 7.54 0.34 -12.80
CA ASN A 72 7.73 0.14 -11.37
C ASN A 72 6.49 -0.45 -10.68
N VAL A 73 5.39 -0.68 -11.41
CA VAL A 73 4.13 -1.20 -10.86
C VAL A 73 3.73 -2.46 -11.62
N ILE A 74 3.82 -3.62 -10.95
CA ILE A 74 3.36 -4.90 -11.49
C ILE A 74 1.93 -5.14 -11.02
N LEU A 75 0.99 -5.27 -11.96
CA LEU A 75 -0.39 -5.70 -11.71
C LEU A 75 -0.51 -7.18 -12.09
N LEU A 76 -1.06 -7.99 -11.18
CA LEU A 76 -1.39 -9.39 -11.44
C LEU A 76 -2.86 -9.61 -11.07
N THR A 77 -3.67 -9.99 -12.05
CA THR A 77 -5.09 -10.31 -11.85
C THR A 77 -5.42 -11.71 -12.33
N GLU A 78 -6.41 -12.33 -11.70
CA GLU A 78 -6.95 -13.64 -12.10
C GLU A 78 -5.84 -14.67 -12.40
N GLU A 79 -5.80 -15.26 -13.60
CA GLU A 79 -4.84 -16.31 -13.97
C GLU A 79 -3.36 -15.89 -13.87
N GLU A 80 -3.06 -14.60 -13.89
CA GLU A 80 -1.70 -14.10 -13.73
C GLU A 80 -1.27 -14.10 -12.26
N ALA A 81 -2.21 -14.02 -11.32
CA ALA A 81 -1.97 -13.95 -9.88
C ALA A 81 -1.68 -15.33 -9.26
N THR A 82 -0.85 -16.13 -9.95
CA THR A 82 -0.35 -17.39 -9.40
C THR A 82 0.64 -17.16 -8.28
N LYS A 83 0.84 -18.15 -7.40
CA LYS A 83 1.86 -18.02 -6.35
C LYS A 83 3.23 -17.71 -6.94
N SER A 84 3.61 -18.43 -8.00
CA SER A 84 4.91 -18.27 -8.65
C SER A 84 5.09 -16.87 -9.23
N ASN A 85 4.08 -16.35 -9.92
CA ASN A 85 4.13 -15.02 -10.53
C ASN A 85 4.17 -13.92 -9.46
N ILE A 86 3.39 -14.06 -8.38
CA ILE A 86 3.42 -13.09 -7.28
C ILE A 86 4.81 -13.05 -6.63
N LEU A 87 5.42 -14.21 -6.37
CA LEU A 87 6.78 -14.26 -5.81
C LEU A 87 7.82 -13.66 -6.77
N ALA A 88 7.71 -13.95 -8.06
CA ALA A 88 8.59 -13.36 -9.07
C ALA A 88 8.42 -11.83 -9.16
N ALA A 89 7.19 -11.32 -9.09
CA ALA A 89 6.91 -9.89 -9.10
C ALA A 89 7.50 -9.18 -7.87
N LEU A 90 7.45 -9.81 -6.69
CA LEU A 90 7.98 -9.25 -5.45
C LEU A 90 9.49 -9.00 -5.48
N GLU A 91 10.25 -9.65 -6.39
CA GLU A 91 11.67 -9.37 -6.60
C GLU A 91 11.94 -7.93 -7.04
N ILE A 92 10.93 -7.21 -7.58
CA ILE A 92 11.05 -5.78 -7.89
C ILE A 92 11.44 -4.94 -6.66
N PHE A 93 11.07 -5.37 -5.45
CA PHE A 93 11.38 -4.65 -4.22
C PHE A 93 12.88 -4.58 -3.91
N ALA A 94 13.69 -5.47 -4.47
CA ALA A 94 15.15 -5.45 -4.34
C ALA A 94 15.79 -4.28 -5.11
N GLN A 95 15.07 -3.65 -6.04
CA GLN A 95 15.56 -2.47 -6.78
C GLN A 95 15.50 -1.18 -5.94
N ALA A 96 14.73 -1.18 -4.85
CA ALA A 96 14.48 0.01 -4.06
C ALA A 96 15.68 0.39 -3.20
N LYS A 97 15.98 1.69 -3.15
CA LYS A 97 17.00 2.35 -2.32
C LYS A 97 16.40 2.89 -1.02
N PRO A 98 17.20 3.33 -0.03
CA PRO A 98 16.68 3.84 1.25
C PRO A 98 15.66 4.97 1.17
N GLU A 99 15.75 5.85 0.19
CA GLU A 99 14.83 6.95 -0.07
C GLU A 99 13.51 6.52 -0.74
N ASP A 100 13.48 5.32 -1.32
CA ASP A 100 12.34 4.78 -2.04
C ASP A 100 11.28 4.18 -1.10
N GLN A 101 10.12 3.89 -1.66
CA GLN A 101 9.07 3.10 -1.01
C GLN A 101 8.67 1.87 -1.83
N VAL A 102 8.23 0.84 -1.11
CA VAL A 102 7.65 -0.37 -1.70
C VAL A 102 6.23 -0.59 -1.22
N ILE A 103 5.34 -0.99 -2.12
CA ILE A 103 3.92 -1.21 -1.85
C ILE A 103 3.53 -2.62 -2.30
N PHE A 104 3.01 -3.41 -1.37
CA PHE A 104 2.26 -4.63 -1.70
C PHE A 104 0.78 -4.37 -1.47
N PHE A 105 -0.02 -4.45 -2.53
CA PHE A 105 -1.48 -4.40 -2.45
C PHE A 105 -2.06 -5.77 -2.80
N PHE A 106 -2.98 -6.27 -1.97
CA PHE A 106 -3.67 -7.53 -2.22
C PHE A 106 -5.17 -7.38 -1.97
N SER A 107 -6.00 -7.72 -2.96
CA SER A 107 -7.44 -7.90 -2.79
C SER A 107 -7.82 -9.32 -3.20
N GLY A 108 -8.52 -10.04 -2.33
CA GLY A 108 -8.84 -11.45 -2.56
C GLY A 108 -9.13 -12.23 -1.28
N HIS A 109 -9.07 -13.56 -1.36
CA HIS A 109 -9.20 -14.43 -0.20
C HIS A 109 -7.91 -14.51 0.62
N GLY A 110 -8.10 -14.48 1.94
CA GLY A 110 -7.06 -14.66 2.94
C GLY A 110 -7.53 -15.56 4.08
N ASN A 111 -6.56 -16.07 4.82
CA ASN A 111 -6.74 -16.78 6.08
C ASN A 111 -5.61 -16.41 7.04
N SER A 112 -5.66 -16.92 8.27
CA SER A 112 -4.61 -16.66 9.24
C SER A 112 -3.23 -17.05 8.68
N GLY A 113 -2.36 -16.06 8.50
CA GLY A 113 -1.00 -16.25 8.01
C GLY A 113 -0.81 -16.35 6.50
N VAL A 114 -1.88 -16.32 5.69
CA VAL A 114 -1.81 -16.61 4.24
C VAL A 114 -2.81 -15.81 3.39
N PHE A 115 -2.40 -15.55 2.15
CA PHE A 115 -3.27 -15.19 1.03
C PHE A 115 -3.46 -16.38 0.10
N LEU A 116 -4.60 -16.44 -0.58
CA LEU A 116 -4.88 -17.44 -1.59
C LEU A 116 -4.49 -16.90 -2.98
N PRO A 117 -3.52 -17.51 -3.67
CA PRO A 117 -3.25 -17.24 -5.08
C PRO A 117 -4.35 -17.85 -5.97
N TYR A 118 -4.39 -17.46 -7.24
CA TYR A 118 -5.42 -17.87 -8.21
C TYR A 118 -5.68 -19.38 -8.28
N GLU A 119 -4.61 -20.18 -8.32
CA GLU A 119 -4.65 -21.63 -8.44
C GLU A 119 -4.93 -22.36 -7.11
N SER A 120 -5.18 -21.61 -6.03
CA SER A 120 -5.40 -22.19 -4.70
C SER A 120 -6.73 -22.93 -4.59
N SER A 121 -6.67 -24.10 -3.96
CA SER A 121 -7.84 -24.84 -3.48
C SER A 121 -8.32 -24.40 -2.09
N GLY A 122 -7.71 -23.36 -1.50
CA GLY A 122 -7.88 -22.99 -0.09
C GLY A 122 -6.98 -23.78 0.87
N ILE A 123 -6.33 -24.85 0.39
CA ILE A 123 -5.35 -25.64 1.15
C ILE A 123 -3.94 -25.42 0.59
N LYS A 124 -3.75 -25.61 -0.72
CA LYS A 124 -2.50 -25.34 -1.45
C LYS A 124 -2.79 -24.99 -2.92
N PRO A 125 -1.88 -24.26 -3.58
CA PRO A 125 -0.79 -23.49 -2.96
C PRO A 125 -1.31 -22.31 -2.12
N LEU A 126 -0.47 -21.82 -1.20
CA LEU A 126 -0.76 -20.68 -0.32
C LEU A 126 0.39 -19.67 -0.43
N LEU A 127 0.07 -18.38 -0.51
CA LEU A 127 1.03 -17.30 -0.41
C LEU A 127 1.11 -16.86 1.06
N THR A 128 2.20 -17.20 1.74
CA THR A 128 2.35 -16.97 3.17
C THR A 128 2.72 -15.52 3.47
N HIS A 129 2.23 -14.99 4.60
CA HIS A 129 2.69 -13.69 5.11
C HIS A 129 4.21 -13.67 5.37
N ARG A 130 4.84 -14.83 5.59
CA ARG A 130 6.30 -14.97 5.70
C ARG A 130 7.01 -14.62 4.40
N GLU A 131 6.46 -15.05 3.25
CA GLU A 131 7.01 -14.74 1.93
C GLU A 131 6.93 -13.22 1.65
N ILE A 132 5.80 -12.58 1.98
CA ILE A 132 5.67 -11.11 1.88
C ILE A 132 6.66 -10.39 2.81
N LYS A 133 6.78 -10.84 4.06
CA LYS A 133 7.77 -10.30 5.01
C LYS A 133 9.20 -10.47 4.50
N GLN A 134 9.51 -11.57 3.81
CA GLN A 134 10.83 -11.78 3.22
C GLN A 134 11.10 -10.82 2.08
N ALA A 135 10.14 -10.61 1.17
CA ALA A 135 10.26 -9.63 0.10
C ALA A 135 10.51 -8.21 0.66
N PHE A 136 9.79 -7.82 1.72
CA PHE A 136 10.04 -6.57 2.42
C PHE A 136 11.43 -6.52 3.06
N ARG A 137 11.94 -7.62 3.62
CA ARG A 137 13.30 -7.66 4.20
C ARG A 137 14.40 -7.54 3.14
N ASN A 138 14.17 -8.06 1.94
CA ASN A 138 15.10 -7.96 0.82
C ASN A 138 15.17 -6.54 0.21
N SER A 139 14.22 -5.67 0.56
CA SER A 139 14.18 -4.28 0.08
C SER A 139 14.94 -3.32 0.99
N HIS A 140 15.74 -2.43 0.40
CA HIS A 140 16.39 -1.34 1.13
C HIS A 140 15.49 -0.13 1.38
N ALA A 141 14.29 -0.08 0.79
CA ALA A 141 13.31 0.99 1.03
C ALA A 141 13.07 1.25 2.52
N ARG A 142 13.05 2.53 2.94
CA ARG A 142 12.69 2.88 4.32
C ARG A 142 11.18 2.90 4.55
N LEU A 143 10.36 3.02 3.51
CA LEU A 143 8.90 2.96 3.63
C LEU A 143 8.35 1.71 2.94
N LYS A 144 7.69 0.84 3.72
CA LYS A 144 7.11 -0.41 3.23
C LYS A 144 5.62 -0.45 3.60
N LEU A 145 4.75 -0.50 2.59
CA LEU A 145 3.30 -0.51 2.75
C LEU A 145 2.73 -1.85 2.33
N CYS A 146 2.00 -2.51 3.23
CA CYS A 146 1.18 -3.69 2.94
C CYS A 146 -0.28 -3.30 3.10
N LEU A 147 -1.02 -3.21 2.00
CA LEU A 147 -2.42 -2.80 1.94
C LEU A 147 -3.25 -4.00 1.51
N VAL A 148 -4.20 -4.43 2.34
CA VAL A 148 -4.85 -5.73 2.16
C VAL A 148 -6.36 -5.59 2.29
N ASP A 149 -7.06 -5.87 1.20
CA ASP A 149 -8.51 -6.04 1.16
C ASP A 149 -8.89 -7.52 1.11
N ALA A 150 -8.77 -8.19 2.25
CA ALA A 150 -9.02 -9.63 2.36
C ALA A 150 -9.60 -10.02 3.72
N CYS A 151 -10.60 -10.89 3.72
CA CYS A 151 -11.18 -11.49 4.92
C CYS A 151 -10.10 -12.22 5.74
N LYS A 152 -10.19 -12.21 7.07
CA LYS A 152 -9.37 -13.02 8.00
C LYS A 152 -7.84 -12.81 7.93
N SER A 153 -7.38 -11.66 7.45
CA SER A 153 -5.96 -11.32 7.29
C SER A 153 -5.22 -10.91 8.59
N GLY A 154 -5.91 -10.89 9.74
CA GLY A 154 -5.47 -10.32 11.02
C GLY A 154 -4.26 -10.95 11.74
N THR A 155 -3.40 -11.73 11.08
CA THR A 155 -2.17 -12.32 11.67
C THR A 155 -0.89 -11.99 10.90
N ILE A 156 -0.78 -10.85 10.22
CA ILE A 156 0.56 -10.33 9.82
C ILE A 156 1.26 -9.78 11.07
N GLU A 157 1.59 -10.61 12.04
CA GLU A 157 2.48 -10.18 13.13
C GLU A 157 3.89 -9.97 12.56
N ILE A 158 4.34 -8.71 12.54
CA ILE A 158 5.74 -8.35 12.36
C ILE A 158 6.36 -8.30 13.76
N LYS A 159 6.72 -9.47 14.29
CA LYS A 159 7.60 -9.55 15.47
C LYS A 159 9.03 -9.26 15.02
N SER A 160 9.66 -8.28 15.67
CA SER A 160 11.10 -8.04 15.63
C SER A 160 11.86 -9.33 16.02
N LEU A 161 12.96 -9.63 15.34
CA LEU A 161 13.82 -10.77 15.67
C LEU A 161 14.46 -10.60 17.07
N PRO A 162 14.85 -11.69 17.76
CA PRO A 162 15.62 -11.62 18.98
C PRO A 162 17.00 -10.99 18.75
N PRO A 163 17.61 -10.35 19.77
CA PRO A 163 18.67 -9.33 19.59
C PRO A 163 20.04 -9.84 19.15
N SER A 164 20.25 -11.14 18.90
CA SER A 164 21.59 -11.72 18.82
C SER A 164 22.23 -11.83 17.43
N GLU A 165 21.60 -11.33 16.37
CA GLU A 165 22.15 -11.45 14.99
C GLU A 165 22.18 -10.16 14.15
N TYR A 166 22.01 -8.98 14.75
CA TYR A 166 22.14 -7.72 14.00
C TYR A 166 23.23 -6.82 14.59
N LYS A 167 24.35 -6.71 13.87
CA LYS A 167 25.29 -5.59 14.01
C LYS A 167 24.66 -4.36 13.35
N GLU A 168 24.67 -3.28 14.10
CA GLU A 168 24.20 -1.91 13.84
C GLU A 168 24.19 -1.44 12.37
N GLU A 169 22.98 -1.21 11.87
CA GLU A 169 22.54 0.09 11.32
C GLU A 169 21.00 0.08 11.33
N LEU A 170 20.38 0.45 12.46
CA LEU A 170 18.94 0.67 12.52
C LEU A 170 18.59 2.01 11.85
N SER A 171 18.73 2.04 10.52
CA SER A 171 18.00 2.97 9.66
C SER A 171 16.50 2.79 9.93
N ALA A 172 15.80 3.86 10.31
CA ALA A 172 14.40 3.88 10.71
C ALA A 172 13.46 3.41 9.58
N THR A 173 13.38 2.09 9.40
CA THR A 173 12.46 1.46 8.45
C THR A 173 11.06 1.53 9.01
N ASN A 174 10.18 2.19 8.28
CA ASN A 174 8.76 2.29 8.52
C ASN A 174 8.04 1.16 7.78
N VAL A 175 7.34 0.31 8.52
CA VAL A 175 6.51 -0.75 7.94
C VAL A 175 5.09 -0.56 8.43
N ILE A 176 4.16 -0.39 7.48
CA ILE A 176 2.73 -0.24 7.75
C ILE A 176 2.01 -1.42 7.11
N VAL A 177 1.16 -2.05 7.90
CA VAL A 177 0.18 -3.02 7.44
C VAL A 177 -1.21 -2.42 7.69
N PHE A 178 -2.00 -2.26 6.63
CA PHE A 178 -3.37 -1.78 6.70
C PHE A 178 -4.32 -2.82 6.12
N LEU A 179 -5.09 -3.45 7.00
CA LEU A 179 -6.06 -4.49 6.67
C LEU A 179 -7.47 -3.94 6.62
N SER A 180 -8.30 -4.46 5.72
CA SER A 180 -9.68 -4.02 5.54
C SER A 180 -10.63 -4.44 6.66
N SER A 181 -10.35 -5.51 7.42
CA SER A 181 -11.21 -6.00 8.50
C SER A 181 -10.41 -6.67 9.63
N LEU A 182 -11.06 -6.91 10.78
CA LEU A 182 -10.52 -7.77 11.83
C LEU A 182 -10.49 -9.25 11.40
N SER A 183 -9.77 -10.08 12.16
CA SER A 183 -9.58 -11.52 11.87
C SER A 183 -10.86 -12.36 11.92
N ASP A 184 -11.90 -11.87 12.60
CA ASP A 184 -13.22 -12.47 12.77
C ASP A 184 -14.32 -11.81 11.93
N GLU A 185 -13.97 -10.80 11.13
CA GLU A 185 -14.89 -10.06 10.27
C GLU A 185 -14.72 -10.44 8.79
N LEU A 186 -15.83 -10.32 8.04
CA LEU A 186 -15.82 -10.45 6.58
C LEU A 186 -15.48 -9.09 5.96
N SER A 187 -14.59 -9.07 4.98
CA SER A 187 -14.52 -7.95 4.03
C SER A 187 -15.71 -8.06 3.07
N VAL A 188 -16.46 -6.98 2.91
CA VAL A 188 -17.74 -7.00 2.17
C VAL A 188 -17.61 -6.22 0.87
N GLU A 189 -18.02 -6.85 -0.21
CA GLU A 189 -18.15 -6.25 -1.54
C GLU A 189 -19.60 -5.81 -1.75
N TYR A 190 -19.81 -4.54 -2.11
CA TYR A 190 -21.16 -4.00 -2.34
C TYR A 190 -21.35 -3.65 -3.81
N GLY A 191 -22.33 -4.29 -4.45
CA GLY A 191 -22.66 -4.05 -5.86
C GLY A 191 -22.97 -2.58 -6.20
N ARG A 192 -23.41 -1.77 -5.23
CA ARG A 192 -23.65 -0.33 -5.42
C ARG A 192 -22.38 0.51 -5.59
N LEU A 193 -21.24 0.07 -5.04
CA LEU A 193 -19.95 0.76 -5.23
C LEU A 193 -19.18 0.24 -6.45
N GLY A 194 -19.53 -0.96 -6.92
CA GLY A 194 -18.81 -1.66 -7.98
C GLY A 194 -17.35 -1.97 -7.61
N GLN A 195 -17.03 -1.99 -6.30
CA GLN A 195 -15.69 -2.20 -5.73
C GLN A 195 -15.78 -2.56 -4.23
N GLY A 196 -14.67 -3.01 -3.62
CA GLY A 196 -14.56 -3.25 -2.17
C GLY A 196 -14.66 -1.97 -1.36
N VAL A 197 -15.32 -2.01 -0.19
CA VAL A 197 -15.56 -0.80 0.64
C VAL A 197 -14.26 -0.19 1.14
N PHE A 198 -13.33 -1.03 1.57
CA PHE A 198 -12.02 -0.59 2.04
C PHE A 198 -11.26 0.07 0.90
N THR A 199 -11.11 -0.60 -0.24
CA THR A 199 -10.42 -0.04 -1.41
C THR A 199 -11.04 1.28 -1.86
N TYR A 200 -12.38 1.40 -1.86
CA TYR A 200 -13.09 2.64 -2.19
C TYR A 200 -12.67 3.81 -1.29
N PHE A 201 -12.70 3.63 0.03
CA PHE A 201 -12.38 4.71 0.96
C PHE A 201 -10.88 4.96 1.08
N LEU A 202 -10.05 3.93 0.91
CA LEU A 202 -8.60 4.05 0.78
C LEU A 202 -8.24 4.98 -0.38
N LEU A 203 -8.81 4.72 -1.56
CA LEU A 203 -8.59 5.51 -2.76
C LEU A 203 -9.13 6.94 -2.67
N LYS A 204 -10.19 7.18 -1.88
CA LYS A 204 -10.66 8.54 -1.57
C LYS A 204 -9.72 9.27 -0.62
N ALA A 205 -9.29 8.60 0.45
CA ALA A 205 -8.37 9.14 1.43
C ALA A 205 -7.07 9.61 0.76
N LEU A 206 -6.47 8.73 -0.02
CA LEU A 206 -5.22 8.97 -0.75
C LEU A 206 -5.33 10.07 -1.81
N ARG A 207 -6.54 10.40 -2.28
CA ARG A 207 -6.82 11.55 -3.17
C ARG A 207 -7.21 12.81 -2.39
N GLY A 208 -6.74 12.97 -1.17
CA GLY A 208 -6.91 14.20 -0.38
C GLY A 208 -8.14 14.24 0.53
N LYS A 209 -9.05 13.26 0.50
CA LYS A 209 -10.22 13.30 1.39
C LYS A 209 -9.89 13.07 2.86
N ALA A 210 -8.71 12.52 3.15
CA ALA A 210 -8.25 12.30 4.50
C ALA A 210 -7.44 13.47 5.07
N ASP A 211 -7.06 14.46 4.26
CA ASP A 211 -6.29 15.64 4.68
C ASP A 211 -7.17 16.53 5.58
N ARG A 212 -6.89 16.55 6.88
CA ARG A 212 -7.71 17.27 7.87
C ARG A 212 -7.18 18.66 8.15
N ASP A 213 -5.86 18.86 8.06
CA ASP A 213 -5.19 20.13 8.34
C ASP A 213 -4.87 20.94 7.08
N GLN A 214 -5.19 20.40 5.91
CA GLN A 214 -5.09 21.01 4.59
C GLN A 214 -3.66 21.30 4.15
N ASP A 215 -2.69 20.49 4.61
CA ASP A 215 -1.27 20.62 4.28
C ASP A 215 -0.88 19.96 2.95
N LYS A 216 -1.84 19.32 2.26
CA LYS A 216 -1.70 18.56 1.01
C LYS A 216 -0.94 17.23 1.14
N ALA A 217 -0.64 16.80 2.35
CA ALA A 217 -0.12 15.49 2.66
C ALA A 217 -1.23 14.63 3.31
N ILE A 218 -1.10 13.32 3.17
CA ILE A 218 -1.90 12.33 3.87
C ILE A 218 -0.97 11.57 4.80
N THR A 219 -1.10 11.81 6.09
CA THR A 219 -0.35 11.08 7.12
C THR A 219 -0.92 9.69 7.36
N ALA A 220 -0.14 8.79 7.96
CA ALA A 220 -0.59 7.46 8.34
C ALA A 220 -1.83 7.51 9.27
N PHE A 221 -1.84 8.46 10.21
CA PHE A 221 -2.96 8.63 11.14
C PHE A 221 -4.22 9.16 10.47
N GLU A 222 -4.11 10.14 9.58
CA GLU A 222 -5.25 10.65 8.81
C GLU A 222 -5.85 9.60 7.90
N LEU A 223 -4.99 8.86 7.19
CA LEU A 223 -5.39 7.74 6.35
C LEU A 223 -6.21 6.73 7.16
N TYR A 224 -5.69 6.30 8.31
CA TYR A 224 -6.38 5.38 9.21
C TYR A 224 -7.73 5.95 9.67
N GLN A 225 -7.75 7.18 10.20
CA GLN A 225 -8.96 7.80 10.73
C GLN A 225 -10.06 7.92 9.67
N TYR A 226 -9.71 8.36 8.47
CA TYR A 226 -10.67 8.51 7.38
C TYR A 226 -11.22 7.16 6.94
N VAL A 227 -10.33 6.20 6.65
CA VAL A 227 -10.75 4.89 6.12
C VAL A 227 -11.56 4.14 7.15
N SER A 228 -11.10 4.02 8.40
CA SER A 228 -11.82 3.28 9.44
C SER A 228 -13.19 3.89 9.75
N LYS A 229 -13.31 5.23 9.81
CA LYS A 229 -14.60 5.90 10.02
C LYS A 229 -15.58 5.61 8.89
N ASN A 230 -15.14 5.76 7.64
CA ASN A 230 -16.05 5.66 6.50
C ASN A 230 -16.42 4.21 6.17
N VAL A 231 -15.48 3.27 6.28
CA VAL A 231 -15.76 1.83 6.12
C VAL A 231 -16.77 1.36 7.17
N ARG A 232 -16.58 1.74 8.44
CA ARG A 232 -17.54 1.41 9.51
C ARG A 232 -18.92 2.00 9.25
N ASN A 233 -18.99 3.30 8.93
CA ASN A 233 -20.27 3.96 8.64
C ASN A 233 -20.99 3.35 7.43
N TYR A 234 -20.25 2.97 6.39
CA TYR A 234 -20.83 2.37 5.20
C TYR A 234 -21.33 0.95 5.46
N SER A 235 -20.52 0.12 6.13
CA SER A 235 -20.90 -1.25 6.51
C SER A 235 -22.13 -1.25 7.41
N VAL A 236 -22.20 -0.41 8.45
CA VAL A 236 -23.39 -0.31 9.32
C VAL A 236 -24.64 0.10 8.55
N LYS A 237 -24.53 1.08 7.63
CA LYS A 237 -25.68 1.64 6.92
C LYS A 237 -26.26 0.70 5.86
N PHE A 238 -25.42 -0.09 5.19
CA PHE A 238 -25.80 -0.85 4.00
C PHE A 238 -25.70 -2.37 4.17
N ASN A 239 -25.22 -2.88 5.30
CA ASN A 239 -25.20 -4.31 5.55
C ASN A 239 -26.55 -4.81 6.11
N PHE A 240 -27.22 -5.66 5.34
CA PHE A 240 -28.47 -6.33 5.75
C PHE A 240 -28.31 -7.27 6.95
N GLN A 241 -27.07 -7.63 7.34
CA GLN A 241 -26.78 -8.50 8.49
C GLN A 241 -26.19 -7.75 9.70
N HIS A 242 -26.12 -6.41 9.68
CA HIS A 242 -25.51 -5.59 10.75
C HIS A 242 -24.06 -5.97 11.12
N LYS A 243 -23.32 -6.66 10.23
CA LYS A 243 -21.90 -6.95 10.48
C LYS A 243 -21.08 -5.72 10.15
N GLU A 244 -20.37 -5.22 11.16
CA GLU A 244 -19.43 -4.12 11.01
C GLU A 244 -18.15 -4.61 10.35
N GLN A 245 -17.48 -3.69 9.64
CA GLN A 245 -16.13 -3.89 9.14
C GLN A 245 -15.22 -2.87 9.79
N HIS A 246 -14.17 -3.34 10.47
CA HIS A 246 -13.21 -2.53 11.19
C HIS A 246 -11.81 -2.64 10.56
N PRO A 247 -11.43 -1.70 9.68
CA PRO A 247 -10.07 -1.64 9.17
C PRO A 247 -9.06 -1.46 10.31
N THR A 248 -7.93 -2.17 10.23
CA THR A 248 -6.87 -2.13 11.24
C THR A 248 -5.53 -1.77 10.63
N MET A 249 -4.82 -0.84 11.27
CA MET A 249 -3.48 -0.43 10.87
C MET A 249 -2.49 -0.71 12.00
N TYR A 250 -1.39 -1.39 11.70
CA TYR A 250 -0.33 -1.68 12.66
C TYR A 250 1.03 -1.77 11.98
N GLY A 251 2.10 -1.78 12.78
CA GLY A 251 3.48 -1.82 12.31
C GLY A 251 4.39 -0.91 13.13
N LYS A 252 5.56 -0.59 12.58
CA LYS A 252 6.55 0.30 13.19
C LYS A 252 6.68 1.55 12.33
N PHE A 253 6.07 2.66 12.75
CA PHE A 253 6.08 3.95 12.04
C PHE A 253 5.57 5.07 12.95
N PRO A 254 5.98 6.33 12.74
CA PRO A 254 5.40 7.47 13.44
C PRO A 254 4.03 7.83 12.84
N LYS A 255 3.10 8.33 13.66
CA LYS A 255 1.69 8.58 13.27
C LYS A 255 1.55 9.65 12.19
N ASP A 256 2.42 10.65 12.25
CA ASP A 256 2.56 11.79 11.36
C ASP A 256 3.39 11.47 10.11
N LEU A 257 3.78 10.20 9.88
CA LEU A 257 4.49 9.80 8.67
C LEU A 257 3.66 10.13 7.42
N PRO A 258 4.13 11.00 6.51
CA PRO A 258 3.46 11.25 5.25
C PRO A 258 3.51 10.01 4.36
N LEU A 259 2.36 9.58 3.85
CA LEU A 259 2.25 8.41 2.97
C LEU A 259 1.95 8.79 1.53
N ALA A 260 1.24 9.89 1.31
CA ALA A 260 0.91 10.41 0.00
C ALA A 260 0.81 11.92 0.03
N GLU A 261 1.11 12.55 -1.11
CA GLU A 261 0.73 13.91 -1.42
C GLU A 261 -0.31 13.85 -2.54
N TYR A 262 -1.19 14.84 -2.60
CA TYR A 262 -2.20 14.96 -3.66
C TYR A 262 -2.16 16.35 -4.29
N ARG A 263 -2.58 16.43 -5.55
CA ARG A 263 -2.57 17.65 -6.36
C ARG A 263 -3.92 18.33 -6.40
#